data_AF-B1ZXT9-F1
#
_entry.id   AF-B1ZXT9-F1
#
_cell.length_a   1.000
_cell.length_b   1.000
_cell.length_c   1.000
_cell.angle_alpha   90.00
_cell.angle_beta   90.00
_cell.angle_gamma   90.00
#
_symmetry.space_group_name_H-M   'P 1'
#
loop_
_entity.id
_entity.type
_entity.pdbx_description
1 polymer ?
#
loop_
_entity_poly.entity_id
_entity_poly.type
_entity_poly.pdbx_seq_one_letter_code
_entity_poly.pdbx_strand_id
1 'polypeptide(L)'
;MNADTSERAGFASWTVVAAGAVRAGFGVVMALDAYLKWQPAFAEHYVGYLRNAALAQPRWLDAWFQGWLRLVESNPDFFISATRWIETLIAVGLLLGFARRFIYYGGAIFSLLIWSTAEGFSGPYTAGATNIGPALVYALVFVALAIFARLLGSTPYSVDYHLARRYPRWGSWVELAPPEVWRRPPAVIALRHQFAAVGAIAIALGLAVGTLRSAMNVPPPTPTNAAAAVTPLSLYNGLPVQQAHPARLPPLLGTGDSVGVTLIATDTTVEIANGVQYNAWTFNGTVPGPVLHVRQGQTVNVTFVNRGHMPHSIDFHAAEVAPSVAYRTIAVGETLQFSFLARTAGAFVYHCGTPPVLLHMGNGMYGVIIVDPATPLPPADVSYVLLESEWYTQHAGGTVMNGDYAKMLAGTPDEMVFNGEAFQYNDQPLTARTGQRVRWYVLNAGPNRTSAFHVIGSMFAAVYPDGDAAHALTGVSTYVIGPGQGVVLDTIMRESGDYPFVDHSMRAMTMGAVGTLRVGPAEGGG
;
A
#
# COMPACT_ATOMS: atom_id res chain seq x y z
N MET A 1 32.17 -35.42 49.30
CA MET A 1 30.90 -34.70 49.05
C MET A 1 31.17 -33.81 47.83
N ASN A 2 30.72 -34.23 46.66
CA ASN A 2 31.30 -33.84 45.36
C ASN A 2 30.85 -32.45 44.89
N ALA A 3 31.77 -31.66 44.31
CA ALA A 3 31.52 -30.33 43.73
C ALA A 3 30.39 -30.31 42.66
N ASP A 4 30.17 -31.44 41.97
CA ASP A 4 29.08 -31.65 40.99
C ASP A 4 27.68 -31.56 41.65
N THR A 5 27.54 -31.90 42.94
CA THR A 5 26.26 -31.78 43.66
C THR A 5 25.94 -30.35 44.11
N SER A 6 26.95 -29.51 44.38
CA SER A 6 26.76 -28.10 44.74
C SER A 6 26.44 -27.21 43.54
N GLU A 7 27.04 -27.46 42.37
CA GLU A 7 26.73 -26.71 41.14
C GLU A 7 25.31 -27.03 40.63
N ARG A 8 24.91 -28.31 40.63
CA ARG A 8 23.54 -28.71 40.26
C ARG A 8 22.50 -28.12 41.20
N ALA A 9 22.79 -28.02 42.50
CA ALA A 9 21.92 -27.38 43.47
C ALA A 9 21.81 -25.85 43.25
N GLY A 10 22.92 -25.19 42.88
CA GLY A 10 22.93 -23.77 42.51
C GLY A 10 22.12 -23.46 41.26
N PHE A 11 22.26 -24.27 40.21
CA PHE A 11 21.54 -24.12 38.94
C PHE A 11 20.03 -24.37 39.07
N ALA A 12 19.64 -25.40 39.84
CA ALA A 12 18.24 -25.70 40.15
C ALA A 12 17.57 -24.61 41.00
N SER A 13 18.35 -23.87 41.78
CA SER A 13 17.81 -22.77 42.61
C SER A 13 17.55 -21.52 41.77
N TRP A 14 18.49 -21.14 40.90
CA TRP A 14 18.34 -19.98 39.99
C TRP A 14 17.14 -20.08 39.05
N THR A 15 16.84 -21.28 38.56
CA THR A 15 15.71 -21.54 37.67
C THR A 15 14.35 -21.27 38.34
N VAL A 16 14.22 -21.50 39.65
CA VAL A 16 12.99 -21.23 40.42
C VAL A 16 12.73 -19.72 40.56
N VAL A 17 13.78 -18.94 40.83
CA VAL A 17 13.69 -17.48 40.94
C VAL A 17 13.44 -16.86 39.57
N ALA A 18 14.13 -17.34 38.53
CA ALA A 18 13.91 -16.90 37.16
C ALA A 18 12.47 -17.18 36.68
N ALA A 19 11.90 -18.35 36.98
CA ALA A 19 10.51 -18.66 36.65
C ALA A 19 9.51 -17.74 37.37
N GLY A 20 9.75 -17.44 38.66
CA GLY A 20 8.95 -16.48 39.42
C GLY A 20 9.03 -15.06 38.87
N ALA A 21 10.23 -14.64 38.45
CA ALA A 21 10.52 -13.36 37.84
C ALA A 21 9.84 -13.19 36.47
N VAL A 22 9.97 -14.18 35.58
CA VAL A 22 9.32 -14.19 34.26
C VAL A 22 7.80 -14.10 34.40
N ARG A 23 7.21 -14.88 35.33
CA ARG A 23 5.77 -14.81 35.61
C ARG A 23 5.34 -13.40 36.04
N ALA A 24 6.02 -12.81 37.01
CA ALA A 24 5.66 -11.49 37.54
C ALA A 24 5.87 -10.38 36.50
N GLY A 25 7.00 -10.41 35.78
CA GLY A 25 7.30 -9.46 34.70
C GLY A 25 6.28 -9.54 33.57
N PHE A 26 5.94 -10.76 33.13
CA PHE A 26 4.87 -10.97 32.15
C PHE A 26 3.50 -10.52 32.69
N GLY A 27 3.22 -10.73 33.97
CA GLY A 27 2.03 -10.21 34.63
C GLY A 27 1.88 -8.69 34.56
N VAL A 28 2.99 -7.93 34.60
CA VAL A 28 2.91 -6.48 34.40
C VAL A 28 2.66 -6.12 32.94
N VAL A 29 3.27 -6.83 31.99
CA VAL A 29 2.96 -6.65 30.55
C VAL A 29 1.46 -6.85 30.31
N MET A 30 0.89 -7.93 30.85
CA MET A 30 -0.55 -8.21 30.75
C MET A 30 -1.40 -7.18 31.51
N ALA A 31 -0.92 -6.61 32.62
CA ALA A 31 -1.65 -5.55 33.33
C ALA A 31 -1.72 -4.25 32.53
N LEU A 32 -0.64 -3.91 31.81
CA LEU A 32 -0.62 -2.78 30.90
C LEU A 32 -1.54 -3.02 29.69
N ASP A 33 -1.51 -4.22 29.09
CA ASP A 33 -2.43 -4.55 28.00
C ASP A 33 -3.89 -4.52 28.46
N ALA A 34 -4.20 -5.09 29.62
CA ALA A 34 -5.53 -5.02 30.23
C ALA A 34 -5.98 -3.56 30.40
N TYR A 35 -5.12 -2.68 30.93
CA TYR A 35 -5.41 -1.25 31.05
C TYR A 35 -5.74 -0.60 29.69
N LEU A 36 -5.04 -0.99 28.63
CA LEU A 36 -5.33 -0.51 27.27
C LEU A 36 -6.69 -1.01 26.77
N LYS A 37 -7.12 -2.23 27.12
CA LYS A 37 -8.47 -2.73 26.76
C LYS A 37 -9.60 -1.95 27.43
N TRP A 38 -9.35 -1.34 28.59
CA TRP A 38 -10.32 -0.50 29.27
C TRP A 38 -10.45 0.91 28.67
N GLN A 39 -9.57 1.30 27.73
CA GLN A 39 -9.69 2.58 27.04
C GLN A 39 -10.89 2.61 26.06
N PRO A 40 -11.54 3.78 25.85
CA PRO A 40 -12.64 3.91 24.89
C PRO A 40 -12.25 3.50 23.47
N ALA A 41 -11.05 3.90 23.03
CA ALA A 41 -10.53 3.61 21.69
C ALA A 41 -10.52 2.10 21.35
N PHE A 42 -10.28 1.24 22.35
CA PHE A 42 -10.33 -0.21 22.12
C PHE A 42 -11.73 -0.69 21.76
N ALA A 43 -12.76 -0.17 22.44
CA ALA A 43 -14.15 -0.56 22.17
C ALA A 43 -14.63 -0.03 20.80
N GLU A 44 -14.28 1.21 20.46
CA GLU A 44 -14.64 1.85 19.19
C GLU A 44 -14.07 1.13 17.97
N HIS A 45 -12.91 0.47 18.12
CA HIS A 45 -12.20 -0.19 17.03
C HIS A 45 -12.23 -1.72 17.09
N TYR A 46 -12.92 -2.32 18.07
CA TYR A 46 -12.89 -3.77 18.34
C TYR A 46 -13.19 -4.63 17.09
N VAL A 47 -14.31 -4.34 16.42
CA VAL A 47 -14.73 -5.07 15.20
C VAL A 47 -13.80 -4.74 14.02
N GLY A 48 -13.27 -3.51 13.97
CA GLY A 48 -12.34 -3.07 12.94
C GLY A 48 -11.05 -3.89 12.93
N TYR A 49 -10.51 -4.26 14.10
CA TYR A 49 -9.34 -5.12 14.20
C TYR A 49 -9.57 -6.49 13.54
N LEU A 50 -10.72 -7.12 13.79
CA LEU A 50 -11.08 -8.41 13.21
C LEU A 50 -11.29 -8.32 11.69
N ARG A 51 -11.91 -7.24 11.20
CA ARG A 51 -12.11 -7.02 9.76
C ARG A 51 -10.79 -6.82 9.03
N ASN A 52 -9.90 -6.01 9.60
CA ASN A 52 -8.58 -5.76 9.04
C ASN A 52 -7.74 -7.05 9.01
N ALA A 53 -7.76 -7.84 10.09
CA ALA A 53 -7.07 -9.11 10.12
C ALA A 53 -7.56 -10.07 9.03
N ALA A 54 -8.88 -10.10 8.76
CA ALA A 54 -9.49 -10.94 7.74
C ALA A 54 -9.07 -10.58 6.29
N LEU A 55 -8.87 -9.30 5.99
CA LEU A 55 -8.49 -8.83 4.64
C LEU A 55 -7.11 -9.32 4.20
N ALA A 56 -6.22 -9.60 5.14
CA ALA A 56 -4.84 -10.02 4.89
C ALA A 56 -4.64 -11.55 4.89
N GLN A 57 -5.72 -12.35 4.94
CA GLN A 57 -5.62 -13.81 5.05
C GLN A 57 -5.74 -14.54 3.71
N PRO A 58 -5.08 -15.70 3.56
CA PRO A 58 -5.34 -16.62 2.47
C PRO A 58 -6.80 -17.07 2.40
N ARG A 59 -7.32 -17.24 1.18
CA ARG A 59 -8.73 -17.63 0.92
C ARG A 59 -9.23 -18.87 1.65
N TRP A 60 -8.35 -19.82 1.98
CA TRP A 60 -8.74 -21.03 2.70
C TRP A 60 -9.12 -20.75 4.17
N LEU A 61 -8.78 -19.58 4.70
CA LEU A 61 -9.17 -19.11 6.04
C LEU A 61 -10.44 -18.24 6.03
N ASP A 62 -10.97 -17.86 4.87
CA ASP A 62 -12.12 -16.94 4.76
C ASP A 62 -13.30 -17.42 5.63
N ALA A 63 -13.65 -18.71 5.54
CA ALA A 63 -14.77 -19.27 6.30
C ALA A 63 -14.59 -19.14 7.83
N TRP A 64 -13.35 -19.24 8.32
CA TRP A 64 -13.02 -19.10 9.74
C TRP A 64 -13.19 -17.64 10.20
N PHE A 65 -12.58 -16.70 9.50
CA PHE A 65 -12.65 -15.27 9.85
C PHE A 65 -14.07 -14.72 9.69
N GLN A 66 -14.79 -15.12 8.63
CA GLN A 66 -16.19 -14.73 8.45
C GLN A 66 -17.12 -15.39 9.48
N GLY A 67 -16.76 -16.57 10.01
CA GLY A 67 -17.44 -17.18 11.15
C GLY A 67 -17.32 -16.33 12.41
N TRP A 68 -16.10 -15.92 12.74
CA TRP A 68 -15.83 -15.08 13.91
C TRP A 68 -16.39 -13.67 13.78
N LEU A 69 -16.28 -13.04 12.62
CA LEU A 69 -16.87 -11.73 12.36
C LEU A 69 -18.38 -11.75 12.62
N ARG A 70 -19.11 -12.73 12.06
CA ARG A 70 -20.55 -12.87 12.31
C ARG A 70 -20.87 -13.04 13.78
N LEU A 71 -20.07 -13.84 14.50
CA LEU A 71 -20.26 -14.07 15.92
C LEU A 71 -20.04 -12.79 16.73
N VAL A 72 -18.96 -12.05 16.47
CA VAL A 72 -18.61 -10.83 17.20
C VAL A 72 -19.55 -9.68 16.86
N GLU A 73 -19.86 -9.48 15.58
CA GLU A 73 -20.76 -8.41 15.12
C GLU A 73 -22.19 -8.58 15.64
N SER A 74 -22.62 -9.81 15.92
CA SER A 74 -23.92 -10.06 16.52
C SER A 74 -24.05 -9.54 17.95
N ASN A 75 -22.94 -9.41 18.69
CA ASN A 75 -22.92 -8.94 20.07
C ASN A 75 -21.54 -8.37 20.49
N PRO A 76 -21.12 -7.23 19.94
CA PRO A 76 -19.78 -6.70 20.15
C PRO A 76 -19.51 -6.32 21.61
N ASP A 77 -20.53 -5.81 22.32
CA ASP A 77 -20.41 -5.39 23.72
C ASP A 77 -20.05 -6.55 24.66
N PHE A 78 -20.60 -7.73 24.41
CA PHE A 78 -20.23 -8.94 25.13
C PHE A 78 -18.75 -9.27 24.94
N PHE A 79 -18.26 -9.27 23.70
CA PHE A 79 -16.88 -9.63 23.38
C PHE A 79 -15.87 -8.59 23.91
N ILE A 80 -16.18 -7.30 23.80
CA ILE A 80 -15.38 -6.22 24.40
C ILE A 80 -15.28 -6.42 25.92
N SER A 81 -16.41 -6.65 26.58
CA SER A 81 -16.47 -6.85 28.03
C SER A 81 -15.73 -8.12 28.45
N ALA A 82 -15.91 -9.22 27.70
CA ALA A 82 -15.23 -10.48 27.95
C ALA A 82 -13.70 -10.34 27.82
N THR A 83 -13.20 -9.70 26.76
CA THR A 83 -11.77 -9.45 26.57
C THR A 83 -11.21 -8.63 27.74
N ARG A 84 -11.88 -7.55 28.15
CA ARG A 84 -11.46 -6.71 29.29
C ARG A 84 -11.30 -7.51 30.58
N TRP A 85 -12.31 -8.30 30.92
CA TRP A 85 -12.29 -9.11 32.15
C TRP A 85 -11.28 -10.24 32.08
N ILE A 86 -11.17 -10.94 30.96
CA ILE A 86 -10.22 -12.05 30.78
C ILE A 86 -8.78 -11.52 30.91
N GLU A 87 -8.42 -10.45 30.22
CA GLU A 87 -7.08 -9.84 30.29
C GLU A 87 -6.74 -9.37 31.72
N THR A 88 -7.72 -8.76 32.40
CA THR A 88 -7.56 -8.32 33.80
C THR A 88 -7.33 -9.50 34.74
N LEU A 89 -8.10 -10.58 34.60
CA LEU A 89 -7.96 -11.79 35.42
C LEU A 89 -6.62 -12.49 35.19
N ILE A 90 -6.18 -12.56 33.94
CA ILE A 90 -4.86 -13.10 33.57
C ILE A 90 -3.75 -12.28 34.21
N ALA A 91 -3.80 -10.95 34.09
CA ALA A 91 -2.80 -10.06 34.68
C ALA A 91 -2.70 -10.22 36.20
N VAL A 92 -3.83 -10.18 36.90
CA VAL A 92 -3.89 -10.35 38.36
C VAL A 92 -3.39 -11.74 38.77
N GLY A 93 -3.81 -12.79 38.06
CA GLY A 93 -3.37 -14.17 38.31
C GLY A 93 -1.87 -14.37 38.12
N LEU A 94 -1.29 -13.76 37.08
CA LEU A 94 0.14 -13.76 36.82
C LEU A 94 0.93 -12.98 37.88
N LEU A 95 0.45 -11.83 38.33
CA LEU A 95 1.13 -11.02 39.36
C LEU A 95 1.12 -11.72 40.72
N LEU A 96 -0.04 -12.18 41.16
CA LEU A 96 -0.23 -12.81 42.47
C LEU A 96 0.25 -14.27 42.49
N GLY A 97 0.23 -14.94 41.36
CA GLY A 97 0.56 -16.36 41.27
C GLY A 97 -0.57 -17.16 41.89
N PHE A 98 -1.79 -16.81 41.48
CA PHE A 98 -3.03 -17.35 41.97
C PHE A 98 -3.73 -18.12 40.85
N ALA A 99 -4.29 -19.29 41.17
CA ALA A 99 -4.95 -20.16 40.22
C ALA A 99 -4.07 -20.49 38.98
N ARG A 100 -2.76 -20.64 39.18
CA ARG A 100 -1.74 -20.65 38.10
C ARG A 100 -2.03 -21.66 36.99
N ARG A 101 -2.52 -22.85 37.32
CA ARG A 101 -2.96 -23.83 36.31
C ARG A 101 -3.97 -23.26 35.33
N PHE A 102 -4.99 -22.60 35.84
CA PHE A 102 -6.06 -22.02 35.02
C PHE A 102 -5.58 -20.78 34.28
N ILE A 103 -4.75 -19.95 34.91
CA ILE A 103 -4.18 -18.75 34.27
C ILE A 103 -3.25 -19.15 33.12
N TYR A 104 -2.42 -20.18 33.28
CA TYR A 104 -1.47 -20.57 32.23
C TYR A 104 -2.17 -21.26 31.06
N TYR A 105 -3.08 -22.20 31.32
CA TYR A 105 -3.81 -22.85 30.24
C TYR A 105 -4.83 -21.92 29.59
N GLY A 106 -5.58 -21.17 30.40
CA GLY A 106 -6.55 -20.20 29.91
C GLY A 106 -5.90 -19.07 29.13
N GLY A 107 -4.78 -18.53 29.64
CA GLY A 107 -3.98 -17.53 28.95
C GLY A 107 -3.45 -18.03 27.62
N ALA A 108 -2.87 -19.24 27.57
CA ALA A 108 -2.39 -19.82 26.31
C ALA A 108 -3.51 -19.98 25.28
N ILE A 109 -4.67 -20.51 25.68
CA ILE A 109 -5.83 -20.69 24.79
C ILE A 109 -6.36 -19.34 24.31
N PHE A 110 -6.49 -18.38 25.22
CA PHE A 110 -7.00 -17.05 24.90
C PHE A 110 -6.08 -16.29 23.94
N SER A 111 -4.76 -16.34 24.18
CA SER A 111 -3.79 -15.73 23.27
C SER A 111 -3.77 -16.42 21.90
N LEU A 112 -3.91 -17.75 21.83
CA LEU A 112 -4.08 -18.45 20.53
C LEU A 112 -5.38 -18.07 19.81
N LEU A 113 -6.46 -17.83 20.57
CA LEU A 113 -7.72 -17.38 20.00
C LEU A 113 -7.58 -15.97 19.40
N ILE A 114 -6.98 -15.03 20.13
CA ILE A 114 -6.69 -13.67 19.63
C ILE A 114 -5.78 -13.75 18.40
N TRP A 115 -4.72 -14.53 18.47
CA TRP A 115 -3.79 -14.72 17.37
C TRP A 115 -4.50 -15.24 16.10
N SER A 116 -5.33 -16.26 16.23
CA SER A 116 -6.07 -16.87 15.11
C SER A 116 -7.26 -16.04 14.59
N THR A 117 -7.53 -14.86 15.16
CA THR A 117 -8.70 -14.04 14.79
C THR A 117 -8.37 -12.55 14.62
N ALA A 118 -7.91 -11.87 15.67
CA ALA A 118 -7.73 -10.41 15.68
C ALA A 118 -6.33 -9.96 15.25
N GLU A 119 -5.31 -10.81 15.39
CA GLU A 119 -3.94 -10.52 14.89
C GLU A 119 -3.66 -11.19 13.55
N GLY A 120 -4.29 -12.33 13.28
CA GLY A 120 -4.19 -13.05 12.01
C GLY A 120 -2.90 -13.85 11.84
N PHE A 121 -2.85 -14.67 10.79
CA PHE A 121 -1.66 -15.43 10.43
C PHE A 121 -0.75 -14.54 9.57
N SER A 122 0.02 -13.67 10.21
CA SER A 122 0.97 -12.74 9.58
C SER A 122 2.26 -13.41 9.06
N GLY A 123 2.16 -14.66 8.59
CA GLY A 123 3.18 -15.33 7.80
C GLY A 123 3.35 -14.69 6.41
N PRO A 124 4.06 -15.33 5.45
CA PRO A 124 4.50 -14.73 4.17
C PRO A 124 3.38 -14.38 3.17
N TYR A 125 2.15 -14.19 3.66
CA TYR A 125 0.94 -13.90 2.93
C TYR A 125 0.75 -12.40 2.63
N THR A 126 1.64 -11.56 3.17
CA THR A 126 1.82 -10.15 2.77
C THR A 126 3.32 -9.86 2.60
N ALA A 127 3.72 -9.23 1.49
CA ALA A 127 5.13 -8.91 1.23
C ALA A 127 5.67 -7.92 2.30
N GLY A 128 6.78 -8.29 2.96
CA GLY A 128 7.42 -7.45 3.99
C GLY A 128 6.95 -7.68 5.44
N ALA A 129 5.91 -8.48 5.68
CA ALA A 129 5.50 -8.82 7.04
C ALA A 129 6.28 -10.04 7.56
N THR A 130 7.06 -9.84 8.63
CA THR A 130 7.72 -10.92 9.40
C THR A 130 7.18 -11.04 10.83
N ASN A 131 6.17 -10.26 11.18
CA ASN A 131 5.66 -10.17 12.54
C ASN A 131 4.50 -11.14 12.76
N ILE A 132 4.76 -12.31 13.34
CA ILE A 132 3.78 -13.36 13.68
C ILE A 132 2.70 -12.98 14.71
N GLY A 133 2.65 -11.72 15.17
CA GLY A 133 1.69 -11.24 16.18
C GLY A 133 2.16 -11.50 17.62
N PRO A 134 1.99 -10.52 18.54
CA PRO A 134 2.42 -10.67 19.93
C PRO A 134 1.66 -11.77 20.68
N ALA A 135 0.40 -12.07 20.34
CA ALA A 135 -0.39 -13.08 21.05
C ALA A 135 0.16 -14.50 20.87
N LEU A 136 0.81 -14.83 19.74
CA LEU A 136 1.49 -16.11 19.60
C LEU A 136 2.68 -16.23 20.56
N VAL A 137 3.43 -15.14 20.73
CA VAL A 137 4.53 -15.08 21.70
C VAL A 137 3.99 -15.24 23.13
N TYR A 138 2.87 -14.59 23.46
CA TYR A 138 2.21 -14.73 24.75
C TYR A 138 1.78 -16.17 25.03
N ALA A 139 1.20 -16.86 24.05
CA ALA A 139 0.85 -18.27 24.17
C ALA A 139 2.08 -19.14 24.49
N LEU A 140 3.21 -18.89 23.82
CA LEU A 140 4.46 -19.62 24.09
C LEU A 140 5.02 -19.32 25.49
N VAL A 141 4.92 -18.07 25.96
CA VAL A 141 5.30 -17.71 27.34
C VAL A 141 4.42 -18.44 28.36
N PHE A 142 3.11 -18.52 28.15
CA PHE A 142 2.22 -19.30 29.02
C PHE A 142 2.55 -20.79 29.03
N VAL A 143 2.85 -21.38 27.87
CA VAL A 143 3.31 -22.78 27.76
C VAL A 143 4.61 -22.98 28.52
N ALA A 144 5.59 -22.09 28.38
CA ALA A 144 6.84 -22.13 29.11
C ALA A 144 6.61 -22.04 30.63
N LEU A 145 5.74 -21.12 31.09
CA LEU A 145 5.35 -21.00 32.50
C LEU A 145 4.66 -22.27 33.02
N ALA A 146 3.83 -22.93 32.21
CA ALA A 146 3.19 -24.20 32.56
C ALA A 146 4.21 -25.34 32.68
N ILE A 147 5.17 -25.43 31.75
CA ILE A 147 6.27 -26.40 31.79
C ILE A 147 7.13 -26.17 33.03
N PHE A 148 7.56 -24.93 33.29
CA PHE A 148 8.33 -24.60 34.48
C PHE A 148 7.57 -24.92 35.76
N ALA A 149 6.28 -24.59 35.84
CA ALA A 149 5.48 -24.92 37.00
C ALA A 149 5.28 -26.43 37.20
N ARG A 150 5.24 -27.23 36.12
CA ARG A 150 5.18 -28.69 36.19
C ARG A 150 6.50 -29.31 36.66
N LEU A 151 7.63 -28.74 36.22
CA LEU A 151 8.98 -29.24 36.55
C LEU A 151 9.47 -28.79 37.94
N LEU A 152 9.19 -27.54 38.31
CA LEU A 152 9.76 -26.87 39.49
C LEU A 152 8.76 -26.72 40.65
N GLY A 153 7.46 -26.88 40.40
CA GLY A 153 6.41 -26.69 41.39
C GLY A 153 6.14 -25.22 41.76
N SER A 154 5.44 -25.02 42.87
CA SER A 154 5.11 -23.70 43.42
C SER A 154 6.31 -23.02 44.08
N THR A 155 6.46 -21.72 43.82
CA THR A 155 7.53 -20.91 44.42
C THR A 155 6.98 -20.06 45.57
N PRO A 156 7.82 -19.67 46.56
CA PRO A 156 7.43 -18.79 47.66
C PRO A 156 6.83 -17.44 47.25
N TYR A 157 6.99 -17.06 45.98
CA TYR A 157 6.53 -15.80 45.42
C TYR A 157 5.11 -15.89 44.84
N SER A 158 4.37 -16.96 45.11
CA SER A 158 3.02 -17.20 44.61
C SER A 158 2.02 -17.40 45.75
N VAL A 159 0.81 -16.85 45.61
CA VAL A 159 -0.28 -17.08 46.57
C VAL A 159 -0.65 -18.57 46.64
N ASP A 160 -0.63 -19.25 45.49
CA ASP A 160 -0.91 -20.69 45.42
C ASP A 160 0.03 -21.53 46.29
N TYR A 161 1.32 -21.17 46.41
CA TYR A 161 2.27 -21.85 47.29
C TYR A 161 1.81 -21.82 48.76
N HIS A 162 1.39 -20.65 49.24
CA HIS A 162 0.94 -20.50 50.63
C HIS A 162 -0.39 -21.20 50.87
N LEU A 163 -1.32 -21.09 49.92
CA LEU A 163 -2.62 -21.75 49.99
C LEU A 163 -2.50 -23.27 49.91
N ALA A 164 -1.64 -23.82 49.05
CA ALA A 164 -1.42 -25.25 48.90
C ALA A 164 -0.79 -25.88 50.15
N ARG A 165 0.05 -25.14 50.88
CA ARG A 165 0.59 -25.58 52.19
C ARG A 165 -0.46 -25.60 53.29
N ARG A 166 -1.35 -24.61 53.31
CA ARG A 166 -2.42 -24.52 54.31
C ARG A 166 -3.59 -25.45 54.01
N TYR A 167 -3.90 -25.62 52.72
CA TYR A 167 -5.03 -26.39 52.21
C TYR A 167 -4.56 -27.32 51.07
N PRO A 168 -4.13 -28.56 51.36
CA PRO A 168 -3.59 -29.47 50.36
C PRO A 168 -4.53 -29.80 49.20
N ARG A 169 -5.85 -29.71 49.43
CA ARG A 169 -6.89 -29.84 48.38
C ARG A 169 -6.78 -28.71 47.35
N TRP A 170 -6.48 -27.47 47.75
CA TRP A 170 -6.23 -26.37 46.82
C TRP A 170 -5.06 -26.70 45.91
N GLY A 171 -3.93 -27.14 46.50
CA GLY A 171 -2.74 -27.52 45.74
C GLY A 171 -3.02 -28.57 44.65
N SER A 172 -3.87 -29.56 44.93
CA SER A 172 -4.24 -30.57 43.91
C SER A 172 -5.03 -30.01 42.72
N TRP A 173 -5.68 -28.86 42.85
CA TRP A 173 -6.43 -28.21 41.78
C TRP A 173 -5.56 -27.27 40.95
N VAL A 174 -4.70 -26.47 41.60
CA VAL A 174 -3.98 -25.37 40.96
C VAL A 174 -2.49 -25.64 40.67
N GLU A 175 -1.88 -26.67 41.26
CA GLU A 175 -0.50 -27.06 40.96
C GLU A 175 -0.44 -27.97 39.72
N LEU A 176 0.47 -27.65 38.79
CA LEU A 176 0.75 -28.51 37.63
C LEU A 176 1.76 -29.63 37.94
N ALA A 177 2.55 -29.45 38.99
CA ALA A 177 3.56 -30.41 39.40
C ALA A 177 2.93 -31.62 40.12
N PRO A 178 3.54 -32.81 40.05
CA PRO A 178 3.14 -33.94 40.89
C PRO A 178 3.20 -33.60 42.39
N PRO A 179 2.37 -34.23 43.24
CA PRO A 179 2.39 -34.03 44.70
C PRO A 179 3.78 -34.13 45.34
N GLU A 180 4.63 -35.00 44.79
CA GLU A 180 5.99 -35.24 45.25
C GLU A 180 6.96 -34.08 45.01
N VAL A 181 6.62 -33.17 44.08
CA VAL A 181 7.48 -32.06 43.64
C VAL A 181 7.06 -30.77 44.34
N TRP A 182 5.79 -30.39 44.33
CA TRP A 182 5.35 -29.13 44.95
C TRP A 182 5.28 -29.17 46.47
N ARG A 183 5.25 -30.36 47.09
CA ARG A 183 5.35 -30.51 48.55
C ARG A 183 6.79 -30.39 49.07
N ARG A 184 7.80 -30.34 48.20
CA ARG A 184 9.19 -30.18 48.64
C ARG A 184 9.43 -28.77 49.21
N PRO A 185 10.23 -28.62 50.27
CA PRO A 185 10.65 -27.30 50.72
C PRO A 185 11.48 -26.64 49.61
N PRO A 186 11.24 -25.36 49.30
CA PRO A 186 11.93 -24.68 48.21
C PRO A 186 13.42 -24.54 48.51
N ALA A 187 14.25 -24.58 47.47
CA ALA A 187 15.65 -24.18 47.60
C ALA A 187 15.71 -22.66 47.86
N VAL A 188 16.11 -22.27 49.07
CA VAL A 188 16.18 -20.85 49.46
C VAL A 188 17.51 -20.27 49.00
N ILE A 189 17.47 -19.31 48.07
CA ILE A 189 18.67 -18.57 47.62
C ILE A 189 18.91 -17.38 48.55
N ALA A 190 20.19 -17.10 48.85
CA ALA A 190 20.61 -15.89 49.56
C ALA A 190 20.12 -14.59 48.88
N LEU A 191 19.63 -13.65 49.69
CA LEU A 191 19.00 -12.38 49.31
C LEU A 191 19.77 -11.58 48.23
N ARG A 192 21.11 -11.62 48.28
CA ARG A 192 22.01 -10.94 47.32
C ARG A 192 21.79 -11.32 45.85
N HIS A 193 21.40 -12.56 45.57
CA HIS A 193 21.16 -13.04 44.20
C HIS A 193 19.73 -12.73 43.73
N GLN A 194 18.80 -12.48 44.66
CA GLN A 194 17.43 -12.07 44.34
C GLN A 194 17.40 -10.62 43.82
N PHE A 195 18.29 -9.75 44.30
CA PHE A 195 18.42 -8.36 43.82
C PHE A 195 18.81 -8.25 42.34
N ALA A 196 19.61 -9.17 41.81
CA ALA A 196 19.99 -9.16 40.39
C ALA A 196 18.78 -9.48 39.47
N ALA A 197 17.96 -10.46 39.85
CA ALA A 197 16.73 -10.80 39.13
C ALA A 197 15.69 -9.67 39.23
N VAL A 198 15.51 -9.09 40.42
CA VAL A 198 14.62 -7.93 40.62
C VAL A 198 15.11 -6.71 39.83
N GLY A 199 16.42 -6.48 39.75
CA GLY A 199 17.02 -5.40 38.95
C GLY A 199 16.78 -5.57 37.45
N ALA A 200 16.94 -6.79 36.90
CA ALA A 200 16.66 -7.06 35.50
C ALA A 200 15.17 -6.86 35.14
N ILE A 201 14.27 -7.28 36.03
CA ILE A 201 12.82 -7.05 35.89
C ILE A 201 12.49 -5.56 35.96
N ALA A 202 13.11 -4.81 36.88
CA ALA A 202 12.90 -3.37 37.00
C ALA A 202 13.40 -2.59 35.76
N ILE A 203 14.49 -3.02 35.14
CA ILE A 203 15.00 -2.45 33.88
C ILE A 203 14.05 -2.78 32.72
N ALA A 204 13.60 -4.03 32.59
CA ALA A 204 12.63 -4.41 31.55
C ALA A 204 11.29 -3.66 31.72
N LEU A 205 10.84 -3.47 32.97
CA LEU A 205 9.67 -2.64 33.30
C LEU A 205 9.88 -1.17 32.98
N GLY A 206 11.06 -0.61 33.30
CA GLY A 206 11.40 0.76 32.97
C GLY A 206 11.39 1.00 31.45
N LEU A 207 11.90 0.05 30.67
CA LEU A 207 11.87 0.10 29.21
C LEU A 207 10.43 -0.01 28.67
N ALA A 208 9.61 -0.92 29.20
CA ALA A 208 8.20 -1.07 28.80
C ALA A 208 7.32 0.14 29.17
N VAL A 209 7.56 0.77 30.33
CA VAL A 209 6.87 2.01 30.73
C VAL A 209 7.37 3.20 29.90
N GLY A 210 8.64 3.22 29.53
CA GLY A 210 9.23 4.21 28.62
C GLY A 210 8.60 4.18 27.22
N THR A 211 8.40 2.99 26.65
CA THR A 211 7.72 2.83 25.35
C THR A 211 6.24 3.19 25.44
N LEU A 212 5.56 2.90 26.56
CA LEU A 212 4.17 3.28 26.78
C LEU A 212 3.97 4.79 26.92
N ARG A 213 4.88 5.50 27.62
CA ARG A 213 4.87 6.98 27.67
C ARG A 213 5.09 7.61 26.30
N SER A 214 5.94 7.01 25.48
CA SER A 214 6.14 7.43 24.09
C SER A 214 4.85 7.27 23.27
N ALA A 215 4.15 6.13 23.42
CA ALA A 215 2.89 5.86 22.73
C ALA A 215 1.71 6.73 23.22
N MET A 216 1.67 7.07 24.51
CA MET A 216 0.58 7.87 25.11
C MET A 216 0.73 9.39 24.93
N ASN A 217 1.94 9.88 24.64
CA ASN A 217 2.21 11.31 24.37
C ASN A 217 2.25 11.63 22.86
N VAL A 218 1.79 10.71 22.01
CA VAL A 218 1.50 11.04 20.61
C VAL A 218 0.27 11.96 20.63
N PRO A 219 0.37 13.22 20.14
CA PRO A 219 -0.77 14.12 20.10
C PRO A 219 -1.94 13.49 19.31
N PRO A 220 -3.20 13.72 19.69
CA PRO A 220 -4.33 13.31 18.87
C PRO A 220 -4.18 13.94 17.47
N PRO A 221 -4.53 13.20 16.41
CA PRO A 221 -4.43 13.75 15.06
C PRO A 221 -5.31 15.00 14.97
N THR A 222 -4.68 16.16 14.68
CA THR A 222 -5.39 17.38 14.29
C THR A 222 -6.21 17.12 13.02
N PRO A 223 -7.21 17.93 12.66
CA PRO A 223 -7.87 17.83 11.36
C PRO A 223 -6.88 17.82 10.19
N THR A 224 -5.73 18.48 10.35
CA THR A 224 -4.60 18.46 9.43
C THR A 224 -3.85 17.12 9.41
N ASN A 225 -3.62 16.49 10.56
CA ASN A 225 -2.96 15.17 10.65
C ASN A 225 -3.91 14.01 10.34
N ALA A 226 -5.21 14.17 10.62
CA ALA A 226 -6.27 13.27 10.19
C ALA A 226 -6.42 13.39 8.68
N ALA A 227 -6.46 14.61 8.10
CA ALA A 227 -6.38 14.81 6.66
C ALA A 227 -5.10 14.20 6.08
N ALA A 228 -3.93 14.32 6.70
CA ALA A 228 -2.70 13.66 6.24
C ALA A 228 -2.70 12.12 6.43
N ALA A 229 -3.61 11.57 7.22
CA ALA A 229 -3.74 10.14 7.50
C ALA A 229 -4.89 9.46 6.72
N VAL A 230 -5.87 10.21 6.22
CA VAL A 230 -6.96 9.71 5.35
C VAL A 230 -6.94 10.27 3.93
N THR A 231 -6.17 11.33 3.67
CA THR A 231 -5.63 11.57 2.32
C THR A 231 -4.42 10.63 2.24
N PRO A 232 -4.22 9.87 1.15
CA PRO A 232 -2.90 9.30 0.91
C PRO A 232 -1.93 10.45 1.10
N LEU A 233 -0.83 10.26 1.83
CA LEU A 233 0.35 11.13 1.81
C LEU A 233 0.25 12.00 0.57
N SER A 234 -0.14 13.27 0.68
CA SER A 234 -0.24 14.07 -0.53
C SER A 234 1.14 13.97 -1.12
N LEU A 235 1.30 13.34 -2.29
CA LEU A 235 2.63 13.19 -2.86
C LEU A 235 3.24 14.59 -3.10
N TYR A 236 2.41 15.62 -3.01
CA TYR A 236 2.72 16.98 -2.61
C TYR A 236 3.57 17.10 -1.31
N ASN A 237 4.89 17.12 -1.48
CA ASN A 237 5.83 17.66 -0.50
C ASN A 237 5.80 19.21 -0.43
N GLY A 238 4.82 19.88 -1.06
CA GLY A 238 4.77 21.35 -1.15
C GLY A 238 5.83 21.97 -2.09
N LEU A 239 6.80 21.18 -2.53
CA LEU A 239 7.87 21.61 -3.40
C LEU A 239 7.49 21.37 -4.87
N PRO A 240 7.86 22.31 -5.77
CA PRO A 240 7.52 22.19 -7.17
C PRO A 240 8.36 21.10 -7.86
N VAL A 241 7.75 20.40 -8.81
CA VAL A 241 8.46 19.49 -9.73
C VAL A 241 9.62 20.23 -10.41
N GLN A 242 10.82 19.62 -10.36
CA GLN A 242 12.03 20.26 -10.88
C GLN A 242 12.08 20.23 -12.41
N GLN A 243 11.60 19.15 -13.02
CA GLN A 243 11.64 18.97 -14.47
C GLN A 243 10.43 18.15 -14.93
N ALA A 244 9.50 18.80 -15.62
CA ALA A 244 8.37 18.12 -16.22
C ALA A 244 8.76 17.29 -17.45
N HIS A 245 8.00 16.22 -17.69
CA HIS A 245 8.04 15.43 -18.91
C HIS A 245 7.72 16.29 -20.14
N PRO A 246 8.42 16.06 -21.27
CA PRO A 246 8.16 16.81 -22.49
C PRO A 246 6.74 16.51 -23.01
N ALA A 247 5.92 17.56 -23.10
CA ALA A 247 4.57 17.44 -23.68
C ALA A 247 4.53 17.73 -25.18
N ARG A 248 5.61 18.22 -25.81
CA ARG A 248 5.61 18.55 -27.24
C ARG A 248 5.42 17.27 -28.08
N LEU A 249 4.56 17.34 -29.11
CA LEU A 249 4.48 16.28 -30.10
C LEU A 249 5.87 16.04 -30.72
N PRO A 250 6.44 14.82 -30.64
CA PRO A 250 7.74 14.54 -31.22
C PRO A 250 7.67 14.58 -32.75
N PRO A 251 8.82 14.70 -33.44
CA PRO A 251 8.86 14.59 -34.89
C PRO A 251 8.29 13.26 -35.40
N LEU A 252 7.79 13.28 -36.64
CA LEU A 252 7.35 12.07 -37.33
C LEU A 252 8.48 11.03 -37.38
N LEU A 253 8.12 9.79 -37.08
CA LEU A 253 9.04 8.66 -37.14
C LEU A 253 9.23 8.23 -38.59
N GLY A 254 10.43 8.51 -39.12
CA GLY A 254 10.80 8.16 -40.49
C GLY A 254 10.09 9.00 -41.56
N THR A 255 10.61 8.94 -42.80
CA THR A 255 10.06 9.69 -43.93
C THR A 255 9.44 8.80 -45.01
N GLY A 256 9.73 7.49 -44.98
CA GLY A 256 9.19 6.51 -45.95
C GLY A 256 7.87 5.86 -45.53
N ASP A 257 7.39 4.94 -46.36
CA ASP A 257 6.13 4.21 -46.19
C ASP A 257 6.14 3.24 -45.00
N SER A 258 7.31 3.00 -44.41
CA SER A 258 7.45 2.11 -43.26
C SER A 258 8.46 2.65 -42.25
N VAL A 259 8.23 2.30 -40.98
CA VAL A 259 9.06 2.71 -39.86
C VAL A 259 9.23 1.58 -38.86
N GLY A 260 10.44 1.43 -38.31
CA GLY A 260 10.72 0.49 -37.23
C GLY A 260 10.56 1.17 -35.87
N VAL A 261 9.88 0.52 -34.93
CA VAL A 261 9.78 0.95 -33.53
C VAL A 261 10.23 -0.18 -32.61
N THR A 262 11.06 0.16 -31.63
CA THR A 262 11.50 -0.80 -30.61
C THR A 262 11.00 -0.35 -29.25
N LEU A 263 10.19 -1.22 -28.64
CA LEU A 263 9.67 -1.02 -27.29
C LEU A 263 10.19 -2.11 -26.38
N ILE A 264 10.73 -1.70 -25.24
CA ILE A 264 11.40 -2.57 -24.29
C ILE A 264 10.63 -2.48 -22.98
N ALA A 265 10.01 -3.58 -22.55
CA ALA A 265 9.42 -3.66 -21.22
C ALA A 265 10.55 -3.77 -20.17
N THR A 266 10.53 -2.89 -19.17
CA THR A 266 11.51 -2.87 -18.06
C THR A 266 10.84 -2.47 -16.75
N ASP A 267 11.35 -2.98 -15.64
CA ASP A 267 11.02 -2.48 -14.31
C ASP A 267 11.98 -1.37 -13.92
N THR A 268 11.47 -0.20 -13.56
CA THR A 268 12.29 0.91 -13.09
C THR A 268 11.52 1.77 -12.10
N THR A 269 12.25 2.48 -11.26
CA THR A 269 11.68 3.51 -10.41
C THR A 269 11.46 4.78 -11.23
N VAL A 270 10.27 5.39 -11.14
CA VAL A 270 9.91 6.67 -11.76
C VAL A 270 9.39 7.64 -10.69
N GLU A 271 9.54 8.93 -10.91
CA GLU A 271 8.98 9.96 -10.04
C GLU A 271 7.53 10.22 -10.45
N ILE A 272 6.60 10.14 -9.50
CA ILE A 272 5.16 10.29 -9.75
C ILE A 272 4.56 11.54 -9.11
N ALA A 273 5.32 12.17 -8.23
CA ALA A 273 5.21 13.56 -7.79
C ALA A 273 6.53 13.97 -7.13
N ASN A 274 6.70 15.25 -6.80
CA ASN A 274 7.93 15.76 -6.20
C ASN A 274 8.44 14.91 -5.01
N GLY A 275 9.59 14.27 -5.22
CA GLY A 275 10.29 13.45 -4.23
C GLY A 275 9.67 12.07 -3.98
N VAL A 276 8.57 11.73 -4.66
CA VAL A 276 7.87 10.45 -4.52
C VAL A 276 8.17 9.56 -5.71
N GLN A 277 8.78 8.44 -5.38
CA GLN A 277 9.18 7.43 -6.32
C GLN A 277 8.15 6.30 -6.39
N TYR A 278 8.03 5.66 -7.54
CA TYR A 278 7.16 4.52 -7.77
C TYR A 278 7.90 3.43 -8.53
N ASN A 279 7.82 2.17 -8.07
CA ASN A 279 8.35 1.03 -8.80
C ASN A 279 7.40 0.65 -9.95
N ALA A 280 7.68 1.19 -11.13
CA ALA A 280 6.84 1.07 -12.31
C ALA A 280 7.27 -0.07 -13.23
N TRP A 281 6.31 -0.53 -14.01
CA TRP A 281 6.53 -1.32 -15.20
C TRP A 281 6.39 -0.40 -16.40
N THR A 282 7.42 -0.36 -17.23
CA THR A 282 7.58 0.72 -18.20
C THR A 282 7.78 0.17 -19.60
N PHE A 283 7.49 1.00 -20.60
CA PHE A 283 8.04 0.85 -21.94
C PHE A 283 9.18 1.86 -22.09
N ASN A 284 10.39 1.38 -22.39
CA ASN A 284 11.62 2.18 -22.56
C ASN A 284 12.01 3.03 -21.34
N GLY A 285 11.69 2.56 -20.12
CA GLY A 285 12.15 3.17 -18.88
C GLY A 285 11.39 4.42 -18.44
N THR A 286 10.27 4.76 -19.07
CA THR A 286 9.45 5.92 -18.70
C THR A 286 7.99 5.54 -18.51
N VAL A 287 7.27 6.35 -17.71
CA VAL A 287 5.80 6.35 -17.64
C VAL A 287 5.31 7.78 -17.91
N PRO A 288 4.48 8.00 -18.94
CA PRO A 288 4.10 7.03 -19.97
C PRO A 288 5.30 6.57 -20.81
N GLY A 289 5.11 5.50 -21.58
CA GLY A 289 6.05 5.07 -22.61
C GLY A 289 6.22 6.13 -23.72
N PRO A 290 7.21 5.97 -24.61
CA PRO A 290 7.49 6.92 -25.69
C PRO A 290 6.27 7.25 -26.55
N VAL A 291 6.07 8.53 -26.85
CA VAL A 291 5.09 8.96 -27.86
C VAL A 291 5.58 8.49 -29.23
N LEU A 292 4.78 7.67 -29.92
CA LEU A 292 5.03 7.28 -31.29
C LEU A 292 4.26 8.21 -32.21
N HIS A 293 4.92 8.81 -33.21
CA HIS A 293 4.28 9.72 -34.14
C HIS A 293 4.48 9.22 -35.57
N VAL A 294 3.39 8.84 -36.22
CA VAL A 294 3.36 8.23 -37.55
C VAL A 294 2.30 8.89 -38.42
N ARG A 295 2.25 8.54 -39.71
CA ARG A 295 1.20 9.00 -40.63
C ARG A 295 0.25 7.89 -41.00
N GLN A 296 -0.99 8.24 -41.29
CA GLN A 296 -1.95 7.33 -41.90
C GLN A 296 -1.38 6.75 -43.20
N GLY A 297 -1.48 5.42 -43.36
CA GLY A 297 -0.88 4.68 -44.47
C GLY A 297 0.58 4.24 -44.23
N GLN A 298 1.21 4.62 -43.12
CA GLN A 298 2.55 4.15 -42.78
C GLN A 298 2.51 2.75 -42.14
N THR A 299 3.41 1.86 -42.55
CA THR A 299 3.57 0.52 -41.95
C THR A 299 4.52 0.58 -40.77
N VAL A 300 4.02 0.26 -39.57
CA VAL A 300 4.79 0.24 -38.32
C VAL A 300 5.30 -1.17 -38.07
N ASN A 301 6.63 -1.36 -38.08
CA ASN A 301 7.28 -2.63 -37.73
C ASN A 301 7.69 -2.58 -36.26
N VAL A 302 6.96 -3.30 -35.43
CA VAL A 302 7.16 -3.34 -33.98
C VAL A 302 8.18 -4.44 -33.64
N THR A 303 9.19 -4.08 -32.85
CA THR A 303 10.03 -5.01 -32.10
C THR A 303 9.77 -4.78 -30.62
N PHE A 304 9.08 -5.72 -29.98
CA PHE A 304 8.81 -5.69 -28.54
C PHE A 304 9.73 -6.65 -27.80
N VAL A 305 10.52 -6.14 -26.87
CA VAL A 305 11.50 -6.92 -26.10
C VAL A 305 11.09 -6.90 -24.63
N ASN A 306 10.96 -8.08 -24.01
CA ASN A 306 10.69 -8.15 -22.58
C ASN A 306 12.00 -8.27 -21.79
N ARG A 307 12.39 -7.20 -21.08
CA ARG A 307 13.51 -7.17 -20.12
C ARG A 307 13.03 -6.95 -18.68
N GLY A 308 11.73 -7.07 -18.42
CA GLY A 308 11.17 -6.99 -17.08
C GLY A 308 11.35 -8.30 -16.32
N HIS A 309 10.86 -8.33 -15.08
CA HIS A 309 10.91 -9.51 -14.21
C HIS A 309 9.69 -10.43 -14.36
N MET A 310 8.72 -10.06 -15.23
CA MET A 310 7.51 -10.84 -15.46
C MET A 310 7.09 -10.84 -16.94
N PRO A 311 6.16 -11.71 -17.35
CA PRO A 311 5.66 -11.72 -18.72
C PRO A 311 4.92 -10.43 -19.08
N HIS A 312 5.13 -9.93 -20.30
CA HIS A 312 4.51 -8.72 -20.82
C HIS A 312 4.04 -8.93 -22.25
N SER A 313 3.18 -8.05 -22.73
CA SER A 313 2.73 -7.96 -24.12
C SER A 313 2.62 -6.49 -24.48
N ILE A 314 2.22 -6.22 -25.71
CA ILE A 314 1.90 -4.88 -26.16
C ILE A 314 0.70 -4.94 -27.10
N ASP A 315 -0.30 -4.15 -26.80
CA ASP A 315 -1.53 -3.94 -27.55
C ASP A 315 -1.51 -2.50 -28.09
N PHE A 316 -1.85 -2.33 -29.37
CA PHE A 316 -1.91 -1.03 -30.04
C PHE A 316 -3.33 -0.80 -30.55
N HIS A 317 -4.01 0.22 -30.05
CA HIS A 317 -5.36 0.54 -30.52
C HIS A 317 -5.39 1.11 -31.95
N ALA A 318 -4.23 1.56 -32.47
CA ALA A 318 -4.07 1.95 -33.86
C ALA A 318 -3.91 0.77 -34.85
N ALA A 319 -3.82 -0.46 -34.35
CA ALA A 319 -3.48 -1.62 -35.15
C ALA A 319 -4.69 -2.57 -35.34
N GLU A 320 -5.12 -2.71 -36.58
CA GLU A 320 -6.17 -3.64 -36.99
C GLU A 320 -5.55 -5.01 -37.37
N VAL A 321 -5.09 -5.76 -36.36
CA VAL A 321 -4.40 -7.05 -36.53
C VAL A 321 -4.91 -8.12 -35.56
N ALA A 322 -4.64 -9.40 -35.85
CA ALA A 322 -5.07 -10.50 -34.99
C ALA A 322 -4.30 -10.51 -33.64
N PRO A 323 -4.99 -10.34 -32.49
CA PRO A 323 -4.33 -10.27 -31.17
C PRO A 323 -3.56 -11.53 -30.78
N SER A 324 -4.03 -12.71 -31.24
CA SER A 324 -3.41 -14.00 -30.93
C SER A 324 -1.97 -14.14 -31.44
N VAL A 325 -1.58 -13.30 -32.41
CA VAL A 325 -0.22 -13.26 -32.96
C VAL A 325 0.50 -12.01 -32.50
N ALA A 326 -0.11 -10.83 -32.68
CA ALA A 326 0.55 -9.55 -32.46
C ALA A 326 0.66 -9.14 -30.98
N TYR A 327 -0.29 -9.55 -30.13
CA TYR A 327 -0.39 -9.09 -28.73
C TYR A 327 -0.21 -10.24 -27.73
N ARG A 328 0.36 -11.37 -28.17
CA ARG A 328 0.62 -12.50 -27.29
C ARG A 328 1.57 -12.09 -26.15
N THR A 329 1.32 -12.61 -24.96
CA THR A 329 2.25 -12.50 -23.83
C THR A 329 3.55 -13.19 -24.19
N ILE A 330 4.66 -12.50 -23.97
CA ILE A 330 6.01 -13.01 -24.13
C ILE A 330 6.71 -13.14 -22.79
N ALA A 331 7.51 -14.19 -22.64
CA ALA A 331 8.27 -14.46 -21.43
C ALA A 331 9.40 -13.43 -21.24
N VAL A 332 9.99 -13.42 -20.05
CA VAL A 332 11.18 -12.61 -19.76
C VAL A 332 12.33 -13.04 -20.69
N GLY A 333 12.99 -12.06 -21.31
CA GLY A 333 14.08 -12.27 -22.28
C GLY A 333 13.61 -12.57 -23.71
N GLU A 334 12.30 -12.75 -23.93
CA GLU A 334 11.77 -13.00 -25.27
C GLU A 334 11.60 -11.70 -26.07
N THR A 335 11.57 -11.82 -27.40
CA THR A 335 11.26 -10.74 -28.35
C THR A 335 10.09 -11.15 -29.24
N LEU A 336 9.16 -10.22 -29.43
CA LEU A 336 8.04 -10.33 -30.37
C LEU A 336 8.22 -9.32 -31.50
N GLN A 337 8.01 -9.76 -32.74
CA GLN A 337 8.02 -8.90 -33.91
C GLN A 337 6.73 -9.07 -34.70
N PHE A 338 6.16 -7.94 -35.11
CA PHE A 338 4.99 -7.90 -35.98
C PHE A 338 4.92 -6.53 -36.67
N SER A 339 4.08 -6.43 -37.69
CA SER A 339 3.84 -5.18 -38.40
C SER A 339 2.35 -4.93 -38.55
N PHE A 340 1.97 -3.65 -38.57
CA PHE A 340 0.62 -3.22 -38.90
C PHE A 340 0.65 -1.96 -39.76
N LEU A 341 -0.39 -1.79 -40.59
CA LEU A 341 -0.61 -0.56 -41.33
C LEU A 341 -1.43 0.40 -40.44
N ALA A 342 -0.95 1.62 -40.22
CA ALA A 342 -1.71 2.64 -39.51
C ALA A 342 -2.84 3.16 -40.43
N ARG A 343 -4.00 2.51 -40.39
CA ARG A 343 -5.13 2.79 -41.30
C ARG A 343 -5.95 3.99 -40.88
N THR A 344 -6.01 4.26 -39.59
CA THR A 344 -6.93 5.21 -38.97
C THR A 344 -6.14 6.32 -38.29
N ALA A 345 -6.51 7.58 -38.58
CA ALA A 345 -5.91 8.76 -37.98
C ALA A 345 -6.42 8.97 -36.55
N GLY A 346 -5.65 9.67 -35.72
CA GLY A 346 -6.05 10.01 -34.35
C GLY A 346 -4.97 9.77 -33.30
N ALA A 347 -5.38 9.80 -32.03
CA ALA A 347 -4.54 9.49 -30.88
C ALA A 347 -5.01 8.18 -30.26
N PHE A 348 -4.14 7.18 -30.21
CA PHE A 348 -4.49 5.84 -29.75
C PHE A 348 -3.54 5.40 -28.65
N VAL A 349 -4.07 4.74 -27.62
CA VAL A 349 -3.23 4.13 -26.59
C VAL A 349 -2.49 2.93 -27.18
N TYR A 350 -1.29 2.70 -26.68
CA TYR A 350 -0.74 1.35 -26.65
C TYR A 350 -0.46 0.98 -25.20
N HIS A 351 -0.71 -0.26 -24.80
CA HIS A 351 -0.56 -0.71 -23.42
C HIS A 351 -0.21 -2.19 -23.34
N CYS A 352 0.22 -2.66 -22.17
CA CYS A 352 0.39 -4.10 -21.96
C CYS A 352 -0.98 -4.79 -21.93
N GLY A 353 -1.13 -5.91 -22.64
CA GLY A 353 -2.34 -6.73 -22.70
C GLY A 353 -2.24 -8.03 -21.89
N THR A 354 -1.19 -8.20 -21.07
CA THR A 354 -0.97 -9.43 -20.29
C THR A 354 -1.93 -9.47 -19.10
N PRO A 355 -2.66 -10.58 -18.87
CA PRO A 355 -3.51 -10.72 -17.69
C PRO A 355 -2.71 -10.75 -16.36
N PRO A 356 -3.19 -10.08 -15.30
CA PRO A 356 -4.32 -9.17 -15.26
C PRO A 356 -3.97 -7.79 -15.84
N VAL A 357 -4.63 -7.39 -16.93
CA VAL A 357 -4.33 -6.16 -17.69
C VAL A 357 -4.38 -4.91 -16.81
N LEU A 358 -5.35 -4.86 -15.90
CA LEU A 358 -5.51 -3.78 -14.91
C LEU A 358 -4.23 -3.54 -14.10
N LEU A 359 -3.55 -4.61 -13.67
CA LEU A 359 -2.33 -4.52 -12.89
C LEU A 359 -1.18 -3.96 -13.74
N HIS A 360 -1.08 -4.37 -15.01
CA HIS A 360 -0.03 -3.88 -15.88
C HIS A 360 -0.18 -2.41 -16.23
N MET A 361 -1.40 -1.99 -16.58
CA MET A 361 -1.69 -0.58 -16.85
C MET A 361 -1.55 0.27 -15.59
N GLY A 362 -2.09 -0.18 -14.45
CA GLY A 362 -1.99 0.54 -13.18
C GLY A 362 -0.56 0.66 -12.63
N ASN A 363 0.40 -0.12 -13.16
CA ASN A 363 1.82 0.01 -12.86
C ASN A 363 2.62 0.83 -13.89
N GLY A 364 1.96 1.45 -14.89
CA GLY A 364 2.61 2.38 -15.82
C GLY A 364 2.79 1.87 -17.25
N MET A 365 2.32 0.66 -17.60
CA MET A 365 2.53 0.11 -18.96
C MET A 365 1.53 0.63 -19.98
N TYR A 366 1.62 1.92 -20.31
CA TYR A 366 0.84 2.59 -21.34
C TYR A 366 1.65 3.70 -22.02
N GLY A 367 1.29 4.03 -23.25
CA GLY A 367 1.78 5.16 -24.01
C GLY A 367 0.81 5.52 -25.13
N VAL A 368 1.21 6.41 -26.03
CA VAL A 368 0.34 6.86 -27.13
C VAL A 368 1.04 6.75 -28.48
N ILE A 369 0.28 6.34 -29.47
CA ILE A 369 0.61 6.47 -30.89
C ILE A 369 -0.31 7.52 -31.51
N ILE A 370 0.29 8.56 -32.07
CA ILE A 370 -0.36 9.61 -32.85
C ILE A 370 -0.23 9.25 -34.31
N VAL A 371 -1.35 9.16 -35.00
CA VAL A 371 -1.44 8.90 -36.44
C VAL A 371 -1.97 10.16 -37.12
N ASP A 372 -1.09 10.89 -37.78
CA ASP A 372 -1.47 12.07 -38.56
C ASP A 372 -2.39 11.66 -39.72
N PRO A 373 -3.50 12.39 -39.97
CA PRO A 373 -4.41 12.05 -41.04
C PRO A 373 -3.81 12.31 -42.42
N ALA A 374 -4.19 11.48 -43.39
CA ALA A 374 -3.78 11.64 -44.79
C ALA A 374 -4.29 12.95 -45.38
N THR A 375 -5.49 13.39 -44.95
CA THR A 375 -6.00 14.74 -45.18
C THR A 375 -5.60 15.60 -43.98
N PRO A 376 -4.67 16.56 -44.12
CA PRO A 376 -4.17 17.30 -42.98
C PRO A 376 -5.28 18.10 -42.27
N LEU A 377 -5.25 18.08 -40.95
CA LEU A 377 -6.01 19.03 -40.12
C LEU A 377 -5.50 20.46 -40.39
N PRO A 378 -6.26 21.51 -40.00
CA PRO A 378 -5.76 22.88 -40.03
C PRO A 378 -4.36 22.99 -39.38
N PRO A 379 -3.43 23.76 -39.95
CA PRO A 379 -2.07 23.83 -39.42
C PRO A 379 -2.10 24.37 -37.99
N ALA A 380 -1.43 23.67 -37.08
CA ALA A 380 -1.23 24.11 -35.70
C ALA A 380 0.17 24.74 -35.58
N ASP A 381 0.25 25.87 -34.90
CA ASP A 381 1.54 26.51 -34.57
C ASP A 381 2.32 25.69 -33.54
N VAL A 382 1.56 25.05 -32.65
CA VAL A 382 2.08 24.38 -31.46
C VAL A 382 1.25 23.13 -31.18
N SER A 383 1.91 21.98 -31.00
CA SER A 383 1.23 20.71 -30.68
C SER A 383 1.74 20.12 -29.36
N TYR A 384 0.80 19.71 -28.51
CA TYR A 384 1.03 19.07 -27.22
C TYR A 384 0.34 17.70 -27.15
N VAL A 385 0.96 16.78 -26.43
CA VAL A 385 0.50 15.42 -26.18
C VAL A 385 0.38 15.26 -24.66
N LEU A 386 -0.84 14.99 -24.20
CA LEU A 386 -1.17 14.80 -22.79
C LEU A 386 -1.84 13.43 -22.62
N LEU A 387 -1.25 12.59 -21.78
CA LEU A 387 -1.79 11.29 -21.39
C LEU A 387 -2.26 11.40 -19.96
N GLU A 388 -3.56 11.41 -19.76
CA GLU A 388 -4.15 11.31 -18.43
C GLU A 388 -4.10 9.85 -17.95
N SER A 389 -3.71 9.66 -16.70
CA SER A 389 -3.52 8.33 -16.11
C SER A 389 -3.64 8.34 -14.59
N GLU A 390 -3.66 7.15 -14.00
CA GLU A 390 -4.03 6.92 -12.60
C GLU A 390 -2.93 6.18 -11.83
N TRP A 391 -2.55 6.70 -10.66
CA TRP A 391 -1.66 6.00 -9.74
C TRP A 391 -2.42 5.42 -8.55
N TYR A 392 -2.16 4.15 -8.28
CA TYR A 392 -2.74 3.37 -7.19
C TYR A 392 -1.62 2.91 -6.28
N THR A 393 -1.38 3.62 -5.19
CA THR A 393 -0.14 3.51 -4.43
C THR A 393 -0.33 2.76 -3.11
N GLN A 394 0.68 1.96 -2.76
CA GLN A 394 0.93 1.46 -1.42
C GLN A 394 2.38 1.71 -1.05
N HIS A 395 2.64 2.01 0.23
CA HIS A 395 3.98 2.35 0.70
C HIS A 395 4.93 1.15 0.61
N ALA A 396 6.09 1.34 -0.02
CA ALA A 396 7.14 0.31 -0.12
C ALA A 396 8.28 0.57 0.88
N GLY A 397 8.59 1.83 1.14
CA GLY A 397 9.65 2.25 2.05
C GLY A 397 10.23 3.62 1.68
N GLY A 398 10.58 4.45 2.66
CA GLY A 398 11.05 5.82 2.40
C GLY A 398 10.01 6.62 1.62
N THR A 399 10.40 7.23 0.49
CA THR A 399 9.49 7.92 -0.45
C THR A 399 9.07 7.04 -1.63
N VAL A 400 9.36 5.73 -1.58
CA VAL A 400 9.05 4.78 -2.66
C VAL A 400 7.70 4.14 -2.43
N MET A 401 6.90 4.10 -3.49
CA MET A 401 5.59 3.50 -3.61
C MET A 401 5.61 2.29 -4.55
N ASN A 402 4.67 1.38 -4.37
CA ASN A 402 4.33 0.28 -5.27
C ASN A 402 2.85 0.36 -5.68
N GLY A 403 2.47 -0.44 -6.67
CA GLY A 403 1.07 -0.60 -7.06
C GLY A 403 0.22 -1.33 -6.03
N ASP A 404 -0.94 -0.77 -5.68
CA ASP A 404 -1.97 -1.40 -4.85
C ASP A 404 -3.10 -1.94 -5.74
N TYR A 405 -3.09 -3.25 -5.96
CA TYR A 405 -4.08 -3.91 -6.81
C TYR A 405 -5.50 -3.88 -6.23
N ALA A 406 -5.66 -3.79 -4.90
CA ALA A 406 -6.98 -3.69 -4.28
C ALA A 406 -7.61 -2.31 -4.58
N LYS A 407 -6.81 -1.23 -4.49
CA LYS A 407 -7.26 0.10 -4.91
C LYS A 407 -7.56 0.15 -6.41
N MET A 408 -6.75 -0.51 -7.25
CA MET A 408 -7.02 -0.62 -8.69
C MET A 408 -8.38 -1.26 -8.97
N LEU A 409 -8.71 -2.36 -8.29
CA LEU A 409 -10.01 -3.03 -8.40
C LEU A 409 -11.16 -2.17 -7.86
N ALA A 410 -10.92 -1.41 -6.80
CA ALA A 410 -11.90 -0.47 -6.24
C ALA A 410 -12.07 0.80 -7.11
N GLY A 411 -11.17 1.04 -8.06
CA GLY A 411 -11.13 2.25 -8.86
C GLY A 411 -10.85 3.51 -8.03
N THR A 412 -10.14 3.40 -6.91
CA THR A 412 -9.82 4.53 -6.02
C THR A 412 -8.35 4.96 -6.19
N PRO A 413 -7.99 5.73 -7.24
CA PRO A 413 -6.63 6.20 -7.41
C PRO A 413 -6.28 7.22 -6.33
N ASP A 414 -4.99 7.26 -5.99
CA ASP A 414 -4.40 8.24 -5.08
C ASP A 414 -3.97 9.51 -5.84
N GLU A 415 -3.49 9.36 -7.08
CA GLU A 415 -3.19 10.47 -7.98
C GLU A 415 -3.86 10.26 -9.35
N MET A 416 -4.24 11.37 -9.98
CA MET A 416 -4.63 11.44 -11.39
C MET A 416 -3.71 12.45 -12.04
N VAL A 417 -3.05 12.10 -13.14
CA VAL A 417 -1.91 12.91 -13.63
C VAL A 417 -1.93 13.02 -15.14
N PHE A 418 -1.44 14.15 -15.66
CA PHE A 418 -1.04 14.25 -17.06
C PHE A 418 0.43 13.85 -17.20
N ASN A 419 0.76 12.96 -18.13
CA ASN A 419 2.11 12.51 -18.46
C ASN A 419 2.92 11.96 -17.26
N GLY A 420 2.26 11.20 -16.37
CA GLY A 420 2.92 10.34 -15.38
C GLY A 420 3.26 10.98 -14.03
N GLU A 421 3.31 12.31 -13.93
CA GLU A 421 3.69 13.02 -12.70
C GLU A 421 2.66 14.06 -12.27
N ALA A 422 2.28 14.05 -11.00
CA ALA A 422 1.27 14.95 -10.44
C ALA A 422 1.77 16.40 -10.43
N PHE A 423 0.89 17.35 -10.82
CA PHE A 423 1.14 18.79 -10.81
C PHE A 423 2.30 19.30 -11.68
N GLN A 424 2.99 18.44 -12.43
CA GLN A 424 4.21 18.82 -13.16
C GLN A 424 4.02 20.00 -14.11
N TYR A 425 2.87 20.13 -14.77
CA TYR A 425 2.58 21.21 -15.70
C TYR A 425 1.97 22.45 -15.05
N ASN A 426 1.60 22.37 -13.78
CA ASN A 426 1.31 23.54 -12.98
C ASN A 426 2.63 24.19 -12.54
N ASP A 427 3.59 23.36 -12.13
CA ASP A 427 4.91 23.81 -11.69
C ASP A 427 5.81 24.23 -12.86
N GLN A 428 5.68 23.58 -14.01
CA GLN A 428 6.38 23.87 -15.27
C GLN A 428 5.38 24.11 -16.42
N PRO A 429 4.84 25.34 -16.53
CA PRO A 429 3.81 25.65 -17.51
C PRO A 429 4.23 25.38 -18.96
N LEU A 430 3.27 24.89 -19.75
CA LEU A 430 3.35 24.84 -21.20
C LEU A 430 3.29 26.28 -21.76
N THR A 431 3.71 26.48 -23.01
CA THR A 431 3.84 27.82 -23.60
C THR A 431 3.27 27.95 -25.00
N ALA A 432 2.60 29.07 -25.25
CA ALA A 432 2.10 29.49 -26.56
C ALA A 432 2.15 31.03 -26.67
N ARG A 433 1.76 31.56 -27.83
CA ARG A 433 1.55 33.00 -28.06
C ARG A 433 0.10 33.29 -28.40
N THR A 434 -0.32 34.51 -28.11
CA THR A 434 -1.65 35.03 -28.47
C THR A 434 -1.89 34.83 -29.96
N GLY A 435 -3.06 34.30 -30.31
CA GLY A 435 -3.47 34.02 -31.69
C GLY A 435 -2.96 32.70 -32.27
N GLN A 436 -2.03 32.00 -31.61
CA GLN A 436 -1.57 30.69 -32.07
C GLN A 436 -2.66 29.62 -31.93
N ARG A 437 -2.74 28.73 -32.91
CA ARG A 437 -3.47 27.48 -32.80
C ARG A 437 -2.64 26.48 -32.03
N VAL A 438 -3.10 26.19 -30.81
CA VAL A 438 -2.55 25.12 -29.97
C VAL A 438 -3.38 23.86 -30.19
N ARG A 439 -2.72 22.81 -30.69
CA ARG A 439 -3.30 21.47 -30.85
C ARG A 439 -2.96 20.60 -29.65
N TRP A 440 -3.97 19.93 -29.12
CA TRP A 440 -3.89 19.01 -28.01
C TRP A 440 -4.25 17.61 -28.51
N TYR A 441 -3.31 16.68 -28.38
CA TYR A 441 -3.58 15.25 -28.45
C TYR A 441 -3.77 14.78 -27.02
N VAL A 442 -5.01 14.58 -26.60
CA VAL A 442 -5.33 14.16 -25.24
C VAL A 442 -5.78 12.72 -25.27
N LEU A 443 -5.07 11.86 -24.56
CA LEU A 443 -5.39 10.45 -24.38
C LEU A 443 -5.70 10.22 -22.90
N ASN A 444 -6.80 9.54 -22.61
CA ASN A 444 -7.01 8.98 -21.28
C ASN A 444 -6.55 7.51 -21.29
N ALA A 445 -5.38 7.23 -20.71
CA ALA A 445 -4.87 5.87 -20.59
C ALA A 445 -5.64 5.05 -19.53
N GLY A 446 -6.31 5.71 -18.59
CA GLY A 446 -7.05 5.08 -17.49
C GLY A 446 -6.12 4.51 -16.39
N PRO A 447 -6.43 3.32 -15.83
CA PRO A 447 -7.23 2.26 -16.46
C PRO A 447 -8.74 2.31 -16.21
N ASN A 448 -9.26 3.18 -15.33
CA ASN A 448 -10.66 3.07 -14.84
C ASN A 448 -11.50 4.34 -15.02
N ARG A 449 -10.94 5.51 -14.75
CA ARG A 449 -11.66 6.79 -14.67
C ARG A 449 -11.76 7.45 -16.04
N THR A 450 -12.83 8.22 -16.22
CA THR A 450 -13.02 9.08 -17.40
C THR A 450 -12.43 10.46 -17.14
N SER A 451 -11.80 11.04 -18.15
CA SER A 451 -11.33 12.43 -18.12
C SER A 451 -12.41 13.36 -18.67
N ALA A 452 -12.68 14.48 -17.99
CA ALA A 452 -13.47 15.59 -18.51
C ALA A 452 -12.54 16.76 -18.86
N PHE A 453 -11.73 16.59 -19.90
CA PHE A 453 -10.69 17.55 -20.27
C PHE A 453 -11.25 18.93 -20.61
N HIS A 454 -10.69 19.97 -19.97
CA HIS A 454 -11.10 21.35 -20.11
C HIS A 454 -9.91 22.30 -20.04
N VAL A 455 -9.94 23.37 -20.84
CA VAL A 455 -8.98 24.49 -20.76
C VAL A 455 -9.74 25.73 -20.27
N ILE A 456 -9.49 26.11 -19.01
CA ILE A 456 -10.13 27.23 -18.33
C ILE A 456 -9.79 28.53 -19.05
N GLY A 457 -10.82 29.36 -19.29
CA GLY A 457 -10.68 30.61 -20.03
C GLY A 457 -10.71 30.45 -21.55
N SER A 458 -10.95 29.23 -22.06
CA SER A 458 -11.03 28.95 -23.50
C SER A 458 -12.27 28.13 -23.87
N MET A 459 -12.61 28.20 -25.16
CA MET A 459 -13.46 27.23 -25.86
C MET A 459 -12.57 26.41 -26.81
N PHE A 460 -12.93 25.17 -27.11
CA PHE A 460 -12.30 24.44 -28.20
C PHE A 460 -12.75 25.04 -29.53
N ALA A 461 -11.77 25.48 -30.34
CA ALA A 461 -12.00 25.96 -31.70
C ALA A 461 -12.49 24.82 -32.60
N ALA A 462 -11.96 23.62 -32.37
CA ALA A 462 -12.44 22.38 -32.96
C ALA A 462 -12.12 21.21 -32.03
N VAL A 463 -12.98 20.19 -32.01
CA VAL A 463 -12.71 18.87 -31.44
C VAL A 463 -12.85 17.86 -32.57
N TYR A 464 -11.87 16.99 -32.74
CA TYR A 464 -11.84 15.92 -33.75
C TYR A 464 -11.88 14.58 -33.01
N PRO A 465 -13.08 14.04 -32.71
CA PRO A 465 -13.25 12.80 -31.94
C PRO A 465 -12.50 11.59 -32.51
N ASP A 466 -12.34 11.57 -33.83
CA ASP A 466 -11.77 10.47 -34.62
C ASP A 466 -10.57 10.94 -35.48
N GLY A 467 -10.05 12.14 -35.22
CA GLY A 467 -8.93 12.70 -35.98
C GLY A 467 -9.27 13.18 -37.40
N ASP A 468 -10.54 13.23 -37.80
CA ASP A 468 -10.97 13.75 -39.10
C ASP A 468 -11.53 15.18 -38.99
N ALA A 469 -11.03 16.08 -39.85
CA ALA A 469 -11.53 17.46 -39.94
C ALA A 469 -13.00 17.55 -40.38
N ALA A 470 -13.50 16.57 -41.15
CA ALA A 470 -14.89 16.54 -41.61
C ALA A 470 -15.89 16.29 -40.47
N HIS A 471 -15.45 15.67 -39.38
CA HIS A 471 -16.27 15.37 -38.20
C HIS A 471 -16.01 16.33 -37.03
N ALA A 472 -15.37 17.47 -37.31
CA ALA A 472 -15.02 18.45 -36.29
C ALA A 472 -16.26 19.03 -35.58
N LEU A 473 -16.26 18.95 -34.26
CA LEU A 473 -17.23 19.63 -33.40
C LEU A 473 -16.72 21.03 -33.06
N THR A 474 -17.62 22.00 -32.97
CA THR A 474 -17.29 23.39 -32.58
C THR A 474 -18.14 23.82 -31.39
N GLY A 475 -17.71 24.87 -30.67
CA GLY A 475 -18.46 25.37 -29.51
C GLY A 475 -18.46 24.43 -28.31
N VAL A 476 -17.46 23.55 -28.21
CA VAL A 476 -17.28 22.62 -27.07
C VAL A 476 -16.40 23.29 -26.01
N SER A 477 -16.84 23.31 -24.76
CA SER A 477 -16.02 23.82 -23.63
C SER A 477 -15.22 22.71 -22.94
N THR A 478 -15.82 21.53 -22.80
CA THR A 478 -15.28 20.37 -22.07
C THR A 478 -15.61 19.12 -22.88
N TYR A 479 -14.65 18.21 -23.01
CA TYR A 479 -14.84 16.97 -23.76
C TYR A 479 -14.55 15.76 -22.87
N VAL A 480 -15.46 14.78 -22.88
CA VAL A 480 -15.31 13.55 -22.08
C VAL A 480 -14.52 12.51 -22.87
N ILE A 481 -13.48 11.96 -22.24
CA ILE A 481 -12.55 10.99 -22.82
C ILE A 481 -12.57 9.74 -21.95
N GLY A 482 -13.07 8.62 -22.49
CA GLY A 482 -13.12 7.34 -21.81
C GLY A 482 -11.74 6.70 -21.61
N PRO A 483 -11.60 5.72 -20.69
CA PRO A 483 -10.34 4.99 -20.53
C PRO A 483 -10.00 4.25 -21.83
N GLY A 484 -8.76 4.40 -22.30
CA GLY A 484 -8.28 3.90 -23.59
C GLY A 484 -8.62 4.78 -24.80
N GLN A 485 -9.37 5.88 -24.62
CA GLN A 485 -9.76 6.77 -25.70
C GLN A 485 -8.77 7.93 -25.85
N GLY A 486 -8.53 8.36 -27.09
CA GLY A 486 -7.86 9.62 -27.40
C GLY A 486 -8.73 10.55 -28.25
N VAL A 487 -8.37 11.83 -28.25
CA VAL A 487 -9.02 12.88 -29.01
C VAL A 487 -8.01 13.95 -29.42
N VAL A 488 -8.26 14.60 -30.56
CA VAL A 488 -7.49 15.77 -31.01
C VAL A 488 -8.36 17.01 -30.82
N LEU A 489 -7.84 18.05 -30.16
CA LEU A 489 -8.55 19.31 -29.95
C LEU A 489 -7.69 20.50 -30.37
N ASP A 490 -8.31 21.56 -30.86
CA ASP A 490 -7.64 22.84 -31.12
C ASP A 490 -8.19 23.93 -30.20
N THR A 491 -7.32 24.77 -29.66
CA THR A 491 -7.67 26.02 -28.97
C THR A 491 -6.93 27.20 -29.60
N ILE A 492 -7.50 28.40 -29.51
CA ILE A 492 -6.87 29.65 -29.94
C ILE A 492 -7.08 30.69 -28.84
N MET A 493 -6.01 31.05 -28.13
CA MET A 493 -6.06 32.02 -27.04
C MET A 493 -6.01 33.43 -27.60
N ARG A 494 -7.01 34.24 -27.28
CA ARG A 494 -7.18 35.60 -27.82
C ARG A 494 -6.45 36.66 -27.02
N GLU A 495 -6.07 36.34 -25.80
CA GLU A 495 -5.40 37.25 -24.87
C GLU A 495 -4.18 36.55 -24.27
N SER A 496 -3.21 37.35 -23.85
CA SER A 496 -2.08 36.87 -23.05
C SER A 496 -2.56 36.52 -21.65
N GLY A 497 -2.00 35.49 -21.04
CA GLY A 497 -2.35 35.07 -19.69
C GLY A 497 -1.99 33.61 -19.42
N ASP A 498 -2.29 33.17 -18.21
CA ASP A 498 -2.15 31.78 -17.80
C ASP A 498 -3.51 31.10 -17.91
N TYR A 499 -3.59 30.04 -18.74
CA TYR A 499 -4.80 29.27 -19.02
C TYR A 499 -4.66 27.86 -18.43
N PRO A 500 -5.27 27.57 -17.28
CA PRO A 500 -5.21 26.23 -16.70
C PRO A 500 -5.90 25.19 -17.58
N PHE A 501 -5.31 24.01 -17.72
CA PHE A 501 -5.96 22.84 -18.29
C PHE A 501 -6.11 21.76 -17.21
N VAL A 502 -7.26 21.09 -17.18
CA VAL A 502 -7.67 20.21 -16.08
C VAL A 502 -8.48 19.01 -16.58
N ASP A 503 -8.51 17.95 -15.77
CA ASP A 503 -9.70 17.10 -15.69
C ASP A 503 -10.77 17.81 -14.84
N HIS A 504 -11.93 18.09 -15.42
CA HIS A 504 -13.04 18.78 -14.75
C HIS A 504 -13.80 17.89 -13.74
N SER A 505 -13.43 16.61 -13.61
CA SER A 505 -13.61 15.89 -12.35
C SER A 505 -12.74 16.56 -11.29
N MET A 506 -13.30 17.48 -10.50
CA MET A 506 -12.50 18.30 -9.57
C MET A 506 -11.68 17.50 -8.55
N ARG A 507 -12.07 16.24 -8.30
CA ARG A 507 -11.25 15.29 -7.53
C ARG A 507 -9.93 15.00 -8.26
N ALA A 508 -9.96 14.71 -9.56
CA ALA A 508 -8.77 14.45 -10.37
C ALA A 508 -7.85 15.67 -10.45
N MET A 509 -8.40 16.87 -10.65
CA MET A 509 -7.64 18.12 -10.57
C MET A 509 -6.91 18.26 -9.22
N THR A 510 -7.61 17.99 -8.12
CA THR A 510 -7.04 18.05 -6.75
C THR A 510 -5.95 17.00 -6.52
N MET A 511 -6.01 15.89 -7.26
CA MET A 511 -5.06 14.77 -7.23
C MET A 511 -3.98 14.87 -8.32
N GLY A 512 -3.74 16.04 -8.90
CA GLY A 512 -2.60 16.26 -9.81
C GLY A 512 -2.92 16.46 -11.29
N ALA A 513 -4.16 16.25 -11.76
CA ALA A 513 -4.54 16.34 -13.17
C ALA A 513 -4.81 17.80 -13.56
N VAL A 514 -3.78 18.62 -13.44
CA VAL A 514 -3.80 20.06 -13.69
C VAL A 514 -2.47 20.52 -14.29
N GLY A 515 -2.56 21.47 -15.21
CA GLY A 515 -1.41 22.23 -15.69
C GLY A 515 -1.79 23.62 -16.17
N THR A 516 -0.81 24.41 -16.55
CA THR A 516 -1.01 25.76 -17.06
C THR A 516 -0.42 25.90 -18.46
N LEU A 517 -1.19 26.49 -19.38
CA LEU A 517 -0.67 27.04 -20.63
C LEU A 517 -0.43 28.54 -20.44
N ARG A 518 0.85 28.94 -20.41
CA ARG A 518 1.27 30.33 -20.38
C ARG A 518 1.30 30.91 -21.79
N VAL A 519 0.41 31.86 -22.05
CA VAL A 519 0.26 32.53 -23.34
C VAL A 519 0.93 33.89 -23.27
N GLY A 520 2.00 34.04 -24.03
CA GLY A 520 2.68 35.33 -24.22
C GLY A 520 2.01 36.22 -25.27
N PRO A 521 2.52 37.44 -25.47
CA PRO A 521 2.06 38.33 -26.53
C PRO A 521 2.28 37.72 -27.91
N ALA A 522 1.54 38.22 -28.91
CA ALA A 522 1.76 37.87 -30.31
C ALA A 522 3.18 38.27 -30.77
N GLU A 523 3.71 37.61 -31.80
CA GLU A 523 5.01 38.02 -32.36
C GLU A 523 4.96 39.47 -32.85
N GLY A 524 5.89 40.31 -32.37
CA GLY A 524 6.03 41.70 -32.78
C GLY A 524 5.24 42.73 -31.94
N GLY A 525 4.51 42.32 -30.90
CA GLY A 525 3.87 43.24 -29.95
C GLY A 525 4.74 43.52 -28.74
N GLY A 526 5.55 44.58 -28.79
CA GLY A 526 6.26 45.15 -27.65
C GLY A 526 5.41 46.13 -26.85
#